data_AF-A0A093DD92-F1
#
_entry.id   AF-A0A093DD92-F1
#
_cell.length_a   1.000
_cell.length_b   1.000
_cell.length_c   1.000
_cell.angle_alpha   90.00
_cell.angle_beta   90.00
_cell.angle_gamma   90.00
#
_symmetry.space_group_name_H-M   'P 1'
#
loop_
_entity.id
_entity.type
_entity.pdbx_description
1 polymer ?
#
loop_
_entity_poly.entity_id
_entity_poly.type
_entity_poly.pdbx_seq_one_letter_code
_entity_poly.pdbx_strand_id
1 'polypeptide(L)'
;DVDECASAEEPVCTGVQEVCENTEGSYRCVCARGHGRRDGQCVEDKPPDAPEKGFFDDVTDDEVVVLQQMFFGVMICALATLAAKGDMVFTAIFIGAV
;
A
#
# COMPACT_ATOMS: atom_id res chain seq x y z
N ASP A 1 -8.62 30.71 -17.81
CA ASP A 1 -7.35 29.97 -17.88
C ASP A 1 -7.53 28.66 -18.60
N VAL A 2 -6.52 28.30 -19.39
CA VAL A 2 -6.43 27.00 -20.08
C VAL A 2 -5.62 26.07 -19.17
N ASP A 3 -5.87 24.77 -19.22
CA ASP A 3 -5.03 23.81 -18.52
C ASP A 3 -3.90 23.36 -19.44
N GLU A 4 -2.76 24.05 -19.37
CA GLU A 4 -1.59 23.69 -20.16
C GLU A 4 -1.08 22.30 -19.81
N CYS A 5 -1.25 21.84 -18.55
CA CYS A 5 -0.86 20.50 -18.12
C CYS A 5 -1.69 19.38 -18.76
N ALA A 6 -2.91 19.68 -19.22
CA ALA A 6 -3.81 18.72 -19.87
C ALA A 6 -3.62 18.63 -21.40
N SER A 7 -2.81 19.51 -22.02
CA SER A 7 -2.46 19.41 -23.44
C SER A 7 -1.40 18.32 -23.66
N ALA A 8 -1.85 17.07 -23.71
CA ALA A 8 -1.04 15.86 -23.69
C ALA A 8 -0.36 15.46 -25.02
N GLU A 9 -0.08 16.41 -25.92
CA GLU A 9 0.65 16.13 -27.18
C GLU A 9 2.17 16.24 -27.00
N GLU A 10 2.65 17.13 -26.13
CA GLU A 10 4.06 17.25 -25.75
C GLU A 10 4.20 17.41 -24.22
N PRO A 11 5.22 16.82 -23.59
CA PRO A 11 5.45 17.02 -22.16
C PRO A 11 5.82 18.48 -21.89
N VAL A 12 4.91 19.20 -21.21
CA VAL A 12 5.08 20.61 -20.82
C VAL A 12 6.35 20.81 -19.97
N CYS A 13 6.65 19.84 -19.11
CA CYS A 13 7.85 19.79 -18.31
C CYS A 13 8.82 18.76 -18.91
N THR A 14 10.03 19.20 -19.28
CA THR A 14 11.03 18.35 -19.95
C THR A 14 12.01 17.69 -18.97
N GLY A 15 12.02 18.10 -17.70
CA GLY A 15 12.92 17.55 -16.71
C GLY A 15 12.49 16.19 -16.20
N VAL A 16 13.49 15.35 -15.94
CA VAL A 16 13.31 14.03 -15.33
C VAL A 16 12.72 14.22 -13.94
N GLN A 17 11.64 13.49 -13.64
CA GLN A 17 10.94 13.57 -12.35
C GLN A 17 10.31 14.95 -12.02
N GLU A 18 9.88 15.67 -13.05
CA GLU A 18 9.06 16.90 -12.92
C GLU A 18 7.57 16.61 -13.09
N VAL A 19 6.74 17.41 -12.43
CA VAL A 19 5.28 17.40 -12.50
C VAL A 19 4.80 18.80 -12.86
N CYS A 20 3.86 18.89 -13.80
CA CYS A 20 3.20 20.13 -14.16
C CYS A 20 2.11 20.47 -13.14
N GLU A 21 2.18 21.66 -12.55
CA GLU A 21 1.12 22.25 -11.74
C GLU A 21 0.53 23.45 -12.45
N ASN A 22 -0.77 23.36 -12.76
CA ASN A 22 -1.52 24.46 -13.32
C ASN A 22 -1.76 25.55 -12.26
N THR A 23 -1.63 26.83 -12.63
CA THR A 23 -1.81 28.00 -11.77
C THR A 23 -2.73 29.02 -12.44
N GLU A 24 -3.33 29.93 -11.67
CA GLU A 24 -4.21 30.95 -12.26
C GLU A 24 -3.39 31.85 -13.21
N GLY A 25 -3.70 31.78 -14.50
CA GLY A 25 -3.01 32.49 -15.59
C GLY A 25 -1.67 31.91 -16.08
N SER A 26 -1.19 30.76 -15.57
CA SER A 26 0.07 30.13 -16.02
C SER A 26 0.22 28.68 -15.55
N TYR A 27 1.37 28.03 -15.82
CA TYR A 27 1.73 26.74 -15.23
C TYR A 27 3.14 26.79 -14.63
N ARG A 28 3.45 25.86 -13.72
CA ARG A 28 4.81 25.69 -13.17
C ARG A 28 5.22 24.22 -13.14
N CYS A 29 6.50 23.95 -13.40
CA CYS A 29 7.07 22.61 -13.25
C CYS A 29 7.71 22.48 -11.86
N VAL A 30 7.23 21.52 -11.07
CA VAL A 30 7.73 21.21 -9.74
C VAL A 30 8.35 19.81 -9.73
N CYS A 31 9.29 19.54 -8.83
CA CYS A 31 9.80 18.17 -8.67
C CYS A 31 8.73 17.26 -8.07
N ALA A 32 8.69 15.99 -8.49
CA ALA A 32 7.76 15.02 -7.94
C ALA A 32 7.98 14.83 -6.44
N ARG A 33 6.98 14.25 -5.76
CA ARG A 33 7.04 14.03 -4.30
C ARG A 33 8.27 13.20 -3.93
N GLY A 34 9.05 13.69 -2.96
CA GLY A 34 10.30 13.05 -2.54
C GLY A 34 11.51 13.43 -3.39
N HIS A 35 11.38 14.42 -4.28
CA HIS A 35 12.48 14.92 -5.08
C HIS A 35 12.67 16.43 -4.90
N GLY A 36 13.92 16.85 -4.76
CA GLY A 36 14.34 18.24 -4.63
C GLY A 36 15.10 18.70 -5.84
N ARG A 37 15.01 19.99 -6.13
CA ARG A 37 15.79 20.61 -7.21
C ARG A 37 17.24 20.83 -6.74
N ARG A 38 18.19 20.07 -7.29
CA ARG A 38 19.64 20.26 -7.12
C ARG A 38 20.31 20.37 -8.48
N ASP A 39 21.13 21.40 -8.66
CA ASP A 39 21.86 21.66 -9.92
C ASP A 39 20.97 21.71 -11.17
N GLY A 40 19.73 22.19 -11.03
CA GLY A 40 18.76 22.28 -12.13
C GLY A 40 18.04 20.96 -12.47
N GLN A 41 18.30 19.89 -11.73
CA GLN A 41 17.68 18.58 -11.90
C GLN A 41 16.88 18.19 -10.66
N CYS A 42 15.78 17.46 -10.84
CA CYS A 42 15.07 16.84 -9.73
C CYS A 42 15.81 15.58 -9.30
N VAL A 43 16.33 15.58 -8.08
CA VAL A 43 17.02 14.44 -7.47
C VAL A 43 16.24 13.97 -6.26
N GLU A 44 16.35 12.69 -5.94
CA GLU A 44 15.66 12.13 -4.79
C GLU A 44 16.19 12.71 -3.48
N ASP A 45 15.33 13.49 -2.81
CA ASP A 45 15.53 13.87 -1.42
C ASP A 45 15.09 12.67 -0.60
N LYS A 46 15.93 11.63 -0.54
CA LYS A 46 15.79 10.61 0.49
C LYS A 46 15.83 11.35 1.83
N PRO A 47 14.72 11.44 2.59
CA PRO A 47 14.78 11.99 3.93
C PRO A 47 15.67 11.02 4.72
N PRO A 48 16.64 11.51 5.51
CA PRO A 48 17.52 10.64 6.29
C PRO A 48 16.77 9.76 7.30
N ASP A 49 15.46 10.00 7.51
CA ASP A 49 14.61 9.31 8.47
C ASP A 49 13.21 8.97 7.93
N ALA A 50 13.00 8.91 6.61
CA ALA A 50 11.76 8.31 6.11
C ALA A 50 11.88 6.79 6.30
N PRO A 51 11.00 6.14 7.08
CA PRO A 51 10.97 4.69 7.11
C PRO A 51 10.77 4.24 5.67
N GLU A 52 11.60 3.29 5.21
CA GLU A 52 11.37 2.62 3.94
C GLU A 52 9.91 2.21 3.93
N LYS A 53 9.10 2.80 3.02
CA LYS A 53 7.76 2.29 2.78
C LYS A 53 7.97 0.87 2.29
N GLY A 54 7.90 -0.04 3.24
CA GLY A 54 8.10 -1.44 3.01
C GLY A 54 7.08 -1.84 1.97
N PHE A 55 7.48 -2.80 1.15
CA PHE A 55 6.63 -3.49 0.19
C PHE A 55 5.32 -4.08 0.80
N PHE A 56 5.11 -3.93 2.12
CA PHE A 56 3.94 -4.32 2.89
C PHE A 56 2.97 -3.17 3.23
N ASP A 57 3.25 -1.90 2.90
CA ASP A 57 2.23 -0.83 3.03
C ASP A 57 1.06 -1.01 2.03
N ASP A 58 1.21 -1.92 1.06
CA ASP A 58 0.14 -2.38 0.16
C ASP A 58 -0.54 -3.68 0.66
N VAL A 59 -0.18 -4.18 1.84
CA VAL A 59 -1.00 -5.18 2.56
C VAL A 59 -1.93 -4.39 3.48
N THR A 60 -3.03 -3.96 2.91
CA THR A 60 -4.12 -3.34 3.68
C THR A 60 -4.65 -4.34 4.72
N ASP A 61 -5.07 -3.83 5.87
CA ASP A 61 -5.73 -4.63 6.92
C ASP A 61 -6.91 -5.46 6.37
N ASP A 62 -7.50 -5.04 5.24
CA ASP A 62 -8.56 -5.76 4.53
C ASP A 62 -8.10 -7.14 3.98
N GLU A 63 -6.90 -7.25 3.38
CA GLU A 63 -6.40 -8.51 2.81
C GLU A 63 -6.01 -9.53 3.92
N VAL A 64 -5.48 -9.05 5.04
CA VAL A 64 -5.17 -9.93 6.19
C VAL A 64 -6.44 -10.40 6.90
N VAL A 65 -7.50 -9.59 6.94
CA VAL A 65 -8.81 -10.00 7.47
C VAL A 65 -9.44 -11.05 6.55
N VAL A 66 -9.33 -10.91 5.23
CA VAL A 66 -9.80 -11.93 4.26
C VAL A 66 -9.05 -13.24 4.42
N LEU A 67 -7.71 -13.19 4.53
CA LEU A 67 -6.90 -14.39 4.72
C LEU A 67 -7.18 -15.07 6.08
N GLN A 68 -7.35 -14.27 7.13
CA GLN A 68 -7.71 -14.76 8.46
C GLN A 68 -9.11 -15.43 8.47
N GLN A 69 -10.07 -14.90 7.72
CA GLN A 69 -11.39 -15.52 7.54
C GLN A 69 -11.29 -16.87 6.82
N MET A 70 -10.40 -16.99 5.82
CA MET A 70 -10.13 -18.27 5.16
C MET A 70 -9.51 -19.29 6.11
N PHE A 71 -8.58 -18.87 6.98
CA PHE A 71 -7.99 -19.75 8.00
C PHE A 71 -9.00 -20.25 9.03
N PHE A 72 -9.88 -19.37 9.52
CA PHE A 72 -10.95 -19.79 10.43
C PHE A 72 -11.90 -20.77 9.76
N GLY A 73 -12.24 -20.56 8.48
CA GLY A 73 -13.06 -21.49 7.70
C GLY A 73 -12.43 -22.89 7.59
N VAL A 74 -11.13 -22.95 7.25
CA VAL A 74 -10.41 -24.23 7.16
C VAL A 74 -10.28 -24.90 8.52
N MET A 75 -9.99 -24.15 9.58
CA MET A 75 -9.90 -24.69 10.95
C MET A 75 -11.23 -25.22 11.45
N ILE A 76 -12.33 -24.48 11.26
CA ILE A 76 -13.68 -24.93 11.64
C ILE A 76 -14.05 -26.20 10.86
N CYS A 77 -13.78 -26.26 9.55
CA CYS A 77 -13.99 -27.46 8.75
C CYS A 77 -13.17 -28.66 9.24
N ALA A 78 -11.89 -28.46 9.57
CA ALA A 78 -11.04 -29.52 10.11
C ALA A 78 -11.53 -30.00 11.50
N LEU A 79 -11.92 -29.07 12.38
CA LEU A 79 -12.48 -29.41 13.69
C LEU A 79 -13.83 -30.14 13.57
N ALA A 80 -14.69 -29.76 12.63
CA ALA A 80 -15.96 -30.44 12.38
C ALA A 80 -15.75 -31.85 11.82
N THR A 81 -14.78 -32.05 10.93
CA THR A 81 -14.45 -33.37 10.39
C THR A 81 -13.82 -34.29 11.43
N LEU A 82 -12.98 -33.75 12.33
CA LEU A 82 -12.45 -34.47 13.49
C LEU A 82 -13.56 -34.84 14.49
N ALA A 83 -14.48 -33.92 14.79
CA ALA A 83 -15.62 -34.17 15.66
C ALA A 83 -16.56 -35.25 15.09
N ALA A 84 -16.80 -35.25 13.78
CA ALA A 84 -17.59 -36.27 13.10
C ALA A 84 -16.94 -37.66 13.11
N LYS A 85 -15.61 -37.72 13.24
CA LYS A 85 -14.84 -38.97 13.34
C LYS A 85 -14.77 -39.54 14.76
N GLY A 86 -15.20 -38.77 15.78
CA GLY A 86 -15.38 -39.27 17.14
C GLY A 86 -14.10 -39.36 17.99
N ASP A 87 -13.02 -38.67 17.62
CA ASP A 87 -11.80 -38.66 18.43
C ASP A 87 -11.94 -37.66 19.61
N MET A 88 -12.46 -38.14 20.75
CA MET A 88 -12.61 -37.42 22.03
C MET A 88 -11.26 -37.02 22.67
N VAL A 89 -10.40 -36.28 21.97
CA VAL A 89 -9.13 -35.76 22.52
C VAL A 89 -9.16 -34.24 22.71
N PHE A 90 -10.01 -33.52 21.98
CA PHE A 90 -10.07 -32.05 22.04
C PHE A 90 -10.95 -31.48 23.17
N THR A 91 -11.82 -32.29 23.80
CA THR A 91 -12.59 -31.85 24.98
C THR A 91 -11.73 -31.69 26.24
N ALA A 92 -10.51 -32.22 26.27
CA ALA A 92 -9.60 -32.07 27.40
C ALA A 92 -8.80 -30.77 27.41
N ILE A 93 -8.61 -30.10 26.25
CA ILE A 93 -7.79 -28.88 26.17
C ILE A 93 -8.52 -27.65 26.75
N PHE A 94 -9.85 -27.63 26.74
CA PHE A 94 -10.64 -26.51 27.27
C PHE A 94 -11.07 -26.65 28.74
N ILE A 95 -10.81 -27.78 29.41
CA ILE A 95 -11.13 -27.95 30.85
C ILE A 95 -9.92 -27.62 31.76
N GLY A 96 -8.73 -27.47 31.19
CA GLY A 96 -7.52 -27.06 31.94
C GLY A 96 -7.28 -25.55 32.03
N ALA A 97 -8.24 -24.72 31.61
CA ALA A 97 -8.17 -23.26 31.68
C ALA A 97 -9.33 -22.68 32.50
N VAL A 98 -9.43 -23.11 33.77
CA VAL A 98 -10.03 -22.34 34.87
C VAL A 98 -9.26 -22.65 36.15
#